data_AF-K2B2J5-F1
#
_entry.id   AF-K2B2J5-F1
#
_cell.length_a   1.000
_cell.length_b   1.000
_cell.length_c   1.000
_cell.angle_alpha   90.00
_cell.angle_beta   90.00
_cell.angle_gamma   90.00
#
_symmetry.space_group_name_H-M   'P 1'
#
loop_
_entity.id
_entity.type
_entity.pdbx_description
1 polymer ?
#
loop_
_entity_poly.entity_id
_entity_poly.type
_entity_poly.pdbx_seq_one_letter_code
_entity_poly.pdbx_strand_id
1 'polypeptide(L)'
;MNYTITKDNFIKQILIWQKEYNIFSCKKGKDGFIWEEVDIKNFSMQPLISIIPPTKKFFLPNNEILFNFVFNKIIIKENIKPLILLGLSGLDLKAISLLDKVLANDHYYQTNRQRSITIGVGSQISDEKCDIFIQNLIDSYQIIINSDKAQKIISKNLYHKNPDTFCSKIKITDPLFSNQEKLVKAIKASINDKIWDELAETCLGCGICSYVCPLCYCFSLEDQIDLDNKICSKDCQFCSGSRVRKWDSCMLPHFSQVA
;
A
#
# COMPACT_ATOMS: atom_id res chain seq x y z
N MET A 1 -22.36 2.94 -5.26
CA MET A 1 -23.66 2.71 -4.57
C MET A 1 -23.50 3.06 -3.10
N ASN A 2 -24.47 3.73 -2.49
CA ASN A 2 -24.38 4.26 -1.13
C ASN A 2 -25.19 3.41 -0.14
N TYR A 3 -24.56 3.08 0.98
CA TYR A 3 -25.14 2.25 2.03
C TYR A 3 -24.79 2.78 3.43
N THR A 4 -25.56 2.36 4.43
CA THR A 4 -25.28 2.56 5.85
C THR A 4 -25.21 1.19 6.53
N ILE A 5 -24.26 1.02 7.45
CA ILE A 5 -24.09 -0.18 8.28
C ILE A 5 -23.80 0.23 9.73
N THR A 6 -24.39 -0.46 10.71
CA THR A 6 -24.08 -0.21 12.13
C THR A 6 -22.68 -0.69 12.47
N LYS A 7 -22.06 -0.13 13.53
CA LYS A 7 -20.71 -0.55 13.96
C LYS A 7 -20.64 -2.05 14.28
N ASP A 8 -21.67 -2.61 14.91
CA ASP A 8 -21.75 -4.04 15.23
C ASP A 8 -21.87 -4.92 13.98
N ASN A 9 -22.68 -4.51 13.00
CA ASN A 9 -22.81 -5.25 11.75
C ASN A 9 -21.54 -5.16 10.91
N PHE A 10 -20.79 -4.05 11.01
CA PHE A 10 -19.50 -3.93 10.35
C PHE A 10 -18.46 -4.89 10.93
N ILE A 11 -18.45 -5.11 12.25
CA ILE A 11 -17.61 -6.15 12.87
C ILE A 11 -17.98 -7.54 12.34
N LYS A 12 -19.27 -7.85 12.22
CA LYS A 12 -19.73 -9.11 11.60
C LYS A 12 -19.25 -9.24 10.15
N GLN A 13 -19.25 -8.14 9.39
CA GLN A 13 -18.73 -8.13 8.03
C GLN A 13 -17.22 -8.44 7.99
N ILE A 14 -16.43 -7.85 8.88
CA ILE A 14 -14.98 -8.14 8.99
C ILE A 14 -14.77 -9.64 9.28
N LEU A 15 -15.53 -10.22 10.20
CA LEU A 15 -15.47 -11.65 10.52
C LEU A 15 -15.76 -12.55 9.31
N ILE A 16 -16.69 -12.14 8.44
CA ILE A 16 -16.99 -12.84 7.20
C ILE A 16 -15.78 -12.76 6.26
N TRP A 17 -15.22 -11.56 6.08
CA TRP A 17 -14.07 -11.35 5.21
C TRP A 17 -12.81 -12.11 5.67
N GLN A 18 -12.57 -12.24 6.98
CA GLN A 18 -11.38 -12.92 7.52
C GLN A 18 -11.28 -14.40 7.11
N LYS A 19 -12.40 -15.03 6.75
CA LYS A 19 -12.41 -16.44 6.28
C LYS A 19 -11.66 -16.62 4.97
N GLU A 20 -11.73 -15.63 4.08
CA GLU A 20 -11.18 -15.71 2.71
C GLU A 20 -10.01 -14.74 2.49
N TYR A 21 -9.99 -13.61 3.18
CA TYR A 21 -9.05 -12.52 2.97
C TYR A 21 -8.12 -12.33 4.18
N ASN A 22 -6.88 -11.92 3.92
CA ASN A 22 -6.04 -11.32 4.95
C ASN A 22 -6.39 -9.84 5.06
N ILE A 23 -6.81 -9.40 6.23
CA ILE A 23 -7.27 -8.02 6.43
C ILE A 23 -6.24 -7.26 7.25
N PHE A 24 -5.70 -6.19 6.69
CA PHE A 24 -4.74 -5.33 7.39
C PHE A 24 -5.36 -3.98 7.71
N SER A 25 -5.07 -3.46 8.89
CA SER A 25 -5.42 -2.10 9.31
C SER A 25 -4.22 -1.41 9.94
N CYS A 26 -4.16 -0.09 9.81
CA CYS A 26 -3.14 0.69 10.49
C CYS A 26 -3.56 0.94 11.95
N LYS A 27 -2.66 0.65 12.90
CA LYS A 27 -2.87 0.84 14.35
C LYS A 27 -1.71 1.61 14.97
N LYS A 28 -1.96 2.23 16.13
CA LYS A 28 -0.93 2.89 16.92
C LYS A 28 -0.07 1.82 17.62
N GLY A 29 1.18 1.68 17.18
CA GLY A 29 2.23 0.91 17.84
C GLY A 29 3.01 1.76 18.86
N LYS A 30 4.12 1.23 19.37
CA LYS A 30 4.97 1.91 20.37
C LYS A 30 5.61 3.19 19.81
N ASP A 31 6.18 3.10 18.61
CA ASP A 31 7.00 4.17 18.01
C ASP A 31 6.35 4.82 16.77
N GLY A 32 5.04 4.65 16.60
CA GLY A 32 4.30 5.23 15.47
C GLY A 32 3.12 4.39 15.03
N PHE A 33 2.71 4.55 13.77
CA PHE A 33 1.60 3.79 13.19
C PHE A 33 2.12 2.64 12.33
N ILE A 34 1.59 1.45 12.55
CA ILE A 34 2.03 0.22 11.92
C ILE A 34 0.85 -0.54 11.30
N TRP A 35 1.13 -1.20 10.19
CA TRP A 35 0.18 -2.06 9.50
C TRP A 35 0.22 -3.48 10.06
N GLU A 36 -0.88 -3.91 10.66
CA GLU A 36 -1.04 -5.24 11.26
C GLU A 36 -2.32 -5.91 10.80
N GLU A 37 -2.40 -7.23 10.95
CA GLU A 37 -3.63 -7.97 10.70
C GLU A 37 -4.73 -7.55 11.70
N VAL A 38 -5.97 -7.43 11.22
CA VAL A 38 -7.07 -6.94 12.04
C VAL A 38 -7.41 -7.96 13.13
N ASP A 39 -7.08 -7.62 14.38
CA ASP A 39 -7.72 -8.18 15.56
C ASP A 39 -8.96 -7.35 15.92
N ILE A 40 -10.13 -8.01 15.93
CA ILE A 40 -11.46 -7.44 16.18
C ILE A 40 -11.57 -6.84 17.59
N LYS A 41 -10.90 -7.45 18.58
CA LYS A 41 -10.96 -6.97 19.97
C LYS A 41 -10.39 -5.56 20.12
N ASN A 42 -9.44 -5.21 19.26
CA ASN A 42 -8.69 -3.96 19.29
C ASN A 42 -8.89 -3.15 17.99
N PHE A 43 -10.05 -3.29 17.34
CA PHE A 43 -10.32 -2.64 16.07
C PHE A 43 -10.78 -1.19 16.28
N SER A 44 -10.09 -0.25 15.64
CA SER A 44 -10.49 1.16 15.57
C SER A 44 -10.34 1.64 14.13
N MET A 45 -11.37 2.31 13.62
CA MET A 45 -11.40 2.83 12.25
C MET A 45 -10.87 4.26 12.23
N GLN A 46 -9.59 4.42 11.90
CA GLN A 46 -8.95 5.73 11.80
C GLN A 46 -8.11 5.81 10.51
N PRO A 47 -8.11 6.96 9.81
CA PRO A 47 -7.29 7.19 8.61
C PRO A 47 -5.84 7.51 9.01
N LEU A 48 -5.15 6.52 9.56
CA LEU A 48 -3.78 6.66 10.05
C LEU A 48 -2.78 6.42 8.92
N ILE A 49 -1.68 7.17 8.94
CA ILE A 49 -0.60 7.04 7.96
C ILE A 49 0.57 6.32 8.64
N SER A 50 0.89 5.12 8.14
CA SER A 50 2.07 4.38 8.57
C SER A 50 3.30 4.86 7.81
N ILE A 51 4.34 5.22 8.54
CA ILE A 51 5.64 5.62 7.97
C ILE A 51 6.56 4.39 7.83
N ILE A 52 6.41 3.39 8.71
CA ILE A 52 7.31 2.23 8.77
C ILE A 52 6.51 0.94 8.96
N PRO A 53 6.45 0.07 7.93
CA PRO A 53 6.58 0.36 6.50
C PRO A 53 5.33 1.06 5.91
N PRO A 54 5.49 1.92 4.89
CA PRO A 54 4.36 2.59 4.25
C PRO A 54 3.47 1.61 3.48
N THR A 55 2.29 2.08 3.11
CA THR A 55 1.24 1.29 2.44
C THR A 55 1.72 0.59 1.16
N LYS A 56 2.75 1.11 0.49
CA LYS A 56 3.35 0.47 -0.70
C LYS A 56 3.80 -0.97 -0.45
N LYS A 57 4.14 -1.36 0.79
CA LYS A 57 4.60 -2.72 1.16
C LYS A 57 3.68 -3.85 0.71
N PHE A 58 2.39 -3.57 0.59
CA PHE A 58 1.39 -4.57 0.22
C PHE A 58 1.36 -4.85 -1.27
N PHE A 59 1.86 -3.91 -2.07
CA PHE A 59 1.91 -4.00 -3.53
C PHE A 59 3.34 -4.25 -4.04
N LEU A 60 4.31 -3.70 -3.32
CA LEU A 60 5.75 -3.86 -3.50
C LEU A 60 6.34 -4.31 -2.16
N PRO A 61 6.40 -5.61 -1.86
CA PRO A 61 7.05 -6.08 -0.64
C PRO A 61 8.53 -5.68 -0.60
N ASN A 62 9.07 -5.44 0.60
CA ASN A 62 10.49 -5.08 0.77
C ASN A 62 11.44 -6.16 0.21
N ASN A 63 11.04 -7.43 0.34
CA ASN A 63 11.75 -8.56 -0.20
C ASN A 63 10.71 -9.49 -0.84
N GLU A 64 10.65 -9.49 -2.17
CA GLU A 64 9.67 -10.21 -2.95
C GLU A 64 10.35 -11.27 -3.82
N ILE A 65 10.01 -12.53 -3.58
CA ILE A 65 10.43 -13.64 -4.43
C ILE A 65 9.62 -13.56 -5.72
N LEU A 66 10.29 -13.29 -6.84
CA LEU A 66 9.68 -13.22 -8.16
C LEU A 66 9.40 -14.62 -8.71
N PHE A 67 10.37 -15.51 -8.56
CA PHE A 67 10.25 -16.93 -8.88
C PHE A 67 11.37 -17.71 -8.21
N ASN A 68 11.11 -18.99 -7.97
CA ASN A 68 12.14 -19.96 -7.63
C ASN A 68 12.67 -20.59 -8.92
N PHE A 69 13.89 -21.08 -8.89
CA PHE A 69 14.46 -21.86 -9.98
C PHE A 69 15.12 -23.14 -9.44
N VAL A 70 15.08 -24.19 -10.24
CA VAL A 70 15.79 -25.46 -10.03
C VAL A 70 16.40 -25.87 -11.37
N PHE A 71 17.73 -25.78 -11.48
CA PHE A 71 18.46 -25.84 -12.75
C PHE A 71 17.82 -24.91 -13.80
N ASN A 72 17.39 -25.47 -14.93
CA ASN A 72 16.76 -24.75 -16.04
C ASN A 72 15.23 -24.68 -15.92
N LYS A 73 14.66 -24.94 -14.74
CA LYS A 73 13.21 -24.87 -14.50
C LYS A 73 12.88 -23.69 -13.58
N ILE A 74 11.90 -22.89 -13.99
CA ILE A 74 11.33 -21.81 -13.18
C ILE A 74 10.08 -22.34 -12.48
N ILE A 75 9.96 -22.07 -11.18
CA ILE A 75 8.83 -22.41 -10.33
C ILE A 75 8.23 -21.09 -9.84
N ILE A 76 7.04 -20.77 -10.34
CA ILE A 76 6.29 -19.58 -9.93
C ILE A 76 5.32 -19.98 -8.81
N LYS A 77 5.24 -19.17 -7.76
CA LYS A 77 4.29 -19.40 -6.67
C LYS A 77 2.91 -18.87 -7.09
N GLU A 78 1.98 -19.78 -7.38
CA GLU A 78 0.70 -19.41 -8.01
C GLU A 78 -0.38 -18.94 -7.03
N ASN A 79 -0.26 -19.20 -5.72
CA ASN A 79 -1.37 -18.98 -4.80
C ASN A 79 -1.01 -18.02 -3.66
N ILE A 80 -1.39 -16.76 -3.81
CA ILE A 80 -1.30 -15.72 -2.77
C ILE A 80 -2.71 -15.35 -2.35
N LYS A 81 -3.03 -15.57 -1.07
CA LYS A 81 -4.35 -15.25 -0.49
C LYS A 81 -4.72 -13.78 -0.78
N PRO A 82 -5.98 -13.48 -1.18
CA PRO A 82 -6.40 -12.12 -1.42
C PRO A 82 -6.34 -11.29 -0.13
N LEU A 83 -6.23 -9.97 -0.27
CA LEU A 83 -6.04 -9.07 0.87
C LEU A 83 -7.01 -7.89 0.86
N ILE A 84 -7.36 -7.40 2.05
CA ILE A 84 -8.13 -6.18 2.25
C ILE A 84 -7.25 -5.20 3.04
N LEU A 85 -7.06 -4.00 2.51
CA LEU A 85 -6.42 -2.90 3.23
C LEU A 85 -7.50 -1.97 3.77
N LEU A 86 -7.62 -1.91 5.08
CA LEU A 86 -8.64 -1.18 5.79
C LEU A 86 -8.07 0.06 6.47
N GLY A 87 -8.72 1.22 6.28
CA GLY A 87 -8.31 2.46 6.94
C GLY A 87 -7.36 3.33 6.13
N LEU A 88 -7.35 3.19 4.80
CA LEU A 88 -6.46 3.99 3.96
C LEU A 88 -6.85 5.47 4.02
N SER A 89 -5.87 6.35 4.28
CA SER A 89 -6.07 7.79 4.22
C SER A 89 -6.19 8.27 2.76
N GLY A 90 -6.69 9.50 2.56
CA GLY A 90 -6.69 10.11 1.22
C GLY A 90 -5.29 10.22 0.59
N LEU A 91 -4.25 10.41 1.42
CA LEU A 91 -2.86 10.47 0.96
C LEU A 91 -2.33 9.08 0.55
N ASP A 92 -2.70 8.02 1.27
CA ASP A 92 -2.37 6.65 0.86
C ASP A 92 -3.02 6.30 -0.48
N LEU A 93 -4.31 6.63 -0.63
CA LEU A 93 -5.03 6.42 -1.89
C LEU A 93 -4.39 7.20 -3.04
N LYS A 94 -3.95 8.45 -2.78
CA LYS A 94 -3.22 9.24 -3.77
C LYS A 94 -1.92 8.57 -4.18
N ALA A 95 -1.16 8.10 -3.20
CA ALA A 95 0.12 7.44 -3.45
C ALA A 95 -0.07 6.15 -4.27
N ILE A 96 -1.07 5.34 -3.92
CA ILE A 96 -1.44 4.15 -4.69
C ILE A 96 -1.81 4.52 -6.13
N SER A 97 -2.66 5.54 -6.33
CA SER A 97 -3.04 5.97 -7.69
C SER A 97 -1.86 6.46 -8.52
N LEU A 98 -0.82 7.03 -7.91
CA LEU A 98 0.40 7.43 -8.60
C LEU A 98 1.27 6.21 -8.94
N LEU A 99 1.43 5.28 -8.01
CA LEU A 99 2.12 4.01 -8.27
C LEU A 99 1.43 3.20 -9.38
N ASP A 100 0.10 3.16 -9.41
CA ASP A 100 -0.68 2.49 -10.45
C ASP A 100 -0.32 2.99 -11.86
N LYS A 101 0.03 4.29 -12.00
CA LYS A 101 0.47 4.88 -13.27
C LYS A 101 1.90 4.48 -13.64
N VAL A 102 2.81 4.55 -12.67
CA VAL A 102 4.23 4.27 -12.90
C VAL A 102 4.47 2.78 -13.15
N LEU A 103 3.75 1.92 -12.44
CA LEU A 103 3.91 0.46 -12.45
C LEU A 103 2.78 -0.23 -13.23
N ALA A 104 2.21 0.47 -14.22
CA ALA A 104 1.14 -0.06 -15.07
C ALA A 104 1.54 -1.37 -15.77
N ASN A 105 2.81 -1.49 -16.16
CA ASN A 105 3.37 -2.65 -16.88
C ASN A 105 4.11 -3.65 -15.96
N ASP A 106 4.18 -3.40 -14.65
CA ASP A 106 4.86 -4.31 -13.72
C ASP A 106 3.94 -5.46 -13.31
N HIS A 107 4.24 -6.67 -13.80
CA HIS A 107 3.38 -7.84 -13.60
C HIS A 107 3.15 -8.18 -12.12
N TYR A 108 4.19 -8.10 -11.29
CA TYR A 108 4.13 -8.47 -9.88
C TYR A 108 3.32 -7.46 -9.06
N TYR A 109 3.56 -6.17 -9.29
CA TYR A 109 2.77 -5.09 -8.71
C TYR A 109 1.29 -5.21 -9.10
N GLN A 110 0.99 -5.38 -10.39
CA GLN A 110 -0.38 -5.51 -10.87
C GLN A 110 -1.08 -6.74 -10.30
N THR A 111 -0.37 -7.86 -10.16
CA THR A 111 -0.89 -9.07 -9.50
C THR A 111 -1.27 -8.78 -8.04
N ASN A 112 -0.38 -8.13 -7.28
CA ASN A 112 -0.66 -7.72 -5.91
C ASN A 112 -1.81 -6.70 -5.81
N ARG A 113 -1.87 -5.75 -6.73
CA ARG A 113 -2.93 -4.74 -6.80
C ARG A 113 -4.28 -5.36 -7.15
N GLN A 114 -4.34 -6.31 -8.08
CA GLN A 114 -5.57 -6.95 -8.52
C GLN A 114 -6.18 -7.88 -7.46
N ARG A 115 -5.36 -8.56 -6.64
CA ARG A 115 -5.84 -9.39 -5.53
C ARG A 115 -6.20 -8.59 -4.26
N SER A 116 -5.93 -7.29 -4.26
CA SER A 116 -6.21 -6.41 -3.13
C SER A 116 -7.56 -5.71 -3.26
N ILE A 117 -8.19 -5.45 -2.11
CA ILE A 117 -9.34 -4.55 -1.98
C ILE A 117 -8.93 -3.41 -1.08
N THR A 118 -9.09 -2.19 -1.58
CA THR A 118 -8.68 -0.95 -0.90
C THR A 118 -9.90 -0.26 -0.27
N ILE A 119 -9.88 -0.13 1.05
CA ILE A 119 -10.94 0.50 1.82
C ILE A 119 -10.42 1.81 2.43
N GLY A 120 -10.83 2.91 1.81
CA GLY A 120 -10.52 4.27 2.25
C GLY A 120 -11.39 4.71 3.42
N VAL A 121 -10.81 5.50 4.32
CA VAL A 121 -11.53 6.14 5.43
C VAL A 121 -11.29 7.64 5.40
N GLY A 122 -12.34 8.40 5.63
CA GLY A 122 -12.20 9.85 5.78
C GLY A 122 -13.52 10.51 6.10
N SER A 123 -13.44 11.75 6.58
CA SER A 123 -14.60 12.64 6.69
C SER A 123 -15.04 13.20 5.35
N GLN A 124 -14.24 13.00 4.29
CA GLN A 124 -14.40 13.61 2.98
C GLN A 124 -14.07 12.59 1.90
N ILE A 125 -14.94 12.45 0.90
CA ILE A 125 -14.71 11.57 -0.25
C ILE A 125 -13.44 12.02 -0.95
N SER A 126 -12.46 11.13 -1.01
CA SER A 126 -11.28 11.30 -1.86
C SER A 126 -11.70 11.16 -3.32
N ASP A 127 -11.25 12.07 -4.20
CA ASP A 127 -11.38 11.89 -5.65
C ASP A 127 -10.51 10.72 -6.16
N GLU A 128 -9.66 10.15 -5.29
CA GLU A 128 -8.78 9.03 -5.61
C GLU A 128 -9.52 7.68 -5.62
N LYS A 129 -9.08 6.78 -6.50
CA LYS A 129 -9.71 5.47 -6.70
C LYS A 129 -9.50 4.57 -5.47
N CYS A 130 -10.59 4.20 -4.81
CA CYS A 130 -10.66 3.09 -3.86
C CYS A 130 -11.82 2.15 -4.20
N ASP A 131 -11.79 0.93 -3.69
CA ASP A 131 -12.86 -0.06 -3.90
C ASP A 131 -14.09 0.24 -3.04
N ILE A 132 -13.84 0.59 -1.78
CA ILE A 132 -14.83 1.00 -0.79
C ILE A 132 -14.35 2.28 -0.11
N PHE A 133 -15.24 3.24 0.09
CA PHE A 133 -14.99 4.41 0.92
C PHE A 133 -15.91 4.38 2.13
N ILE A 134 -15.35 4.63 3.32
CA ILE A 134 -16.08 4.62 4.59
C ILE A 134 -15.95 5.98 5.28
N GLN A 135 -17.09 6.51 5.69
CA GLN A 135 -17.19 7.67 6.58
C GLN A 135 -17.70 7.24 7.96
N ASN A 136 -16.99 7.66 9.00
CA ASN A 136 -17.35 7.35 10.39
C ASN A 136 -18.45 8.28 10.87
N LEU A 137 -19.57 7.72 11.32
CA LEU A 137 -20.66 8.41 12.01
C LEU A 137 -20.67 7.99 13.49
N ILE A 138 -21.54 8.60 14.29
CA ILE A 138 -21.62 8.36 15.73
C ILE A 138 -21.88 6.87 16.02
N ASP A 139 -22.94 6.29 15.44
CA ASP A 139 -23.35 4.90 15.70
C ASP A 139 -23.24 3.96 14.47
N SER A 140 -22.88 4.52 13.32
CA SER A 140 -22.85 3.79 12.05
C SER A 140 -21.69 4.22 11.16
N TYR A 141 -21.52 3.49 10.07
CA TYR A 141 -20.63 3.81 8.98
C TYR A 141 -21.46 4.04 7.72
N GLN A 142 -21.18 5.15 7.03
CA GLN A 142 -21.64 5.34 5.67
C GLN A 142 -20.60 4.75 4.72
N ILE A 143 -21.06 3.94 3.77
CA ILE A 143 -20.21 3.14 2.88
C ILE A 143 -20.59 3.43 1.44
N ILE A 144 -19.58 3.78 0.65
CA ILE A 144 -19.70 3.98 -0.79
C ILE A 144 -18.91 2.88 -1.48
N ILE A 145 -19.61 2.11 -2.32
CA ILE A 145 -19.02 1.05 -3.12
C ILE A 145 -18.70 1.60 -4.51
N ASN A 146 -17.43 1.51 -4.90
CA ASN A 146 -16.89 2.08 -6.13
C ASN A 146 -16.39 1.03 -7.14
N SER A 147 -16.22 -0.24 -6.74
CA SER A 147 -15.75 -1.31 -7.63
C SER A 147 -16.64 -2.56 -7.64
N ASP A 148 -16.61 -3.30 -8.75
CA ASP A 148 -17.34 -4.56 -8.90
C ASP A 148 -16.81 -5.65 -7.96
N LYS A 149 -15.51 -5.62 -7.65
CA LYS A 149 -14.89 -6.51 -6.66
C LYS A 149 -15.49 -6.29 -5.28
N ALA A 150 -15.65 -5.02 -4.89
CA ALA A 150 -16.28 -4.66 -3.62
C ALA A 150 -17.75 -5.08 -3.55
N GLN A 151 -18.50 -5.00 -4.66
CA GLN A 151 -19.90 -5.44 -4.69
C GLN A 151 -20.06 -6.94 -4.39
N LYS A 152 -19.09 -7.78 -4.78
CA LYS A 152 -19.13 -9.23 -4.56
C LYS A 152 -18.90 -9.63 -3.10
N ILE A 153 -18.08 -8.89 -2.37
CA ILE A 153 -17.71 -9.23 -0.99
C ILE A 153 -18.69 -8.70 0.06
N ILE A 154 -19.60 -7.80 -0.33
CA ILE A 154 -20.52 -7.14 0.57
C ILE A 154 -21.76 -8.01 0.83
N SER A 155 -21.98 -8.34 2.10
CA SER A 155 -23.14 -9.13 2.52
C SER A 155 -24.37 -8.22 2.60
N LYS A 156 -25.15 -8.14 1.50
CA LYS A 156 -26.30 -7.22 1.32
C LYS A 156 -27.25 -7.12 2.52
N ASN A 157 -27.41 -8.19 3.30
CA ASN A 157 -28.29 -8.25 4.47
C ASN A 157 -27.84 -7.37 5.65
N LEU A 158 -26.57 -6.94 5.67
CA LEU A 158 -26.01 -6.10 6.74
C LEU A 158 -26.08 -4.60 6.41
N TYR A 159 -26.53 -4.23 5.21
CA TYR A 159 -26.43 -2.88 4.67
C TYR A 159 -27.80 -2.33 4.31
N HIS A 160 -28.05 -1.08 4.70
CA HIS A 160 -29.25 -0.34 4.31
C HIS A 160 -28.91 0.64 3.19
N LYS A 161 -29.66 0.65 2.09
CA LYS A 161 -29.47 1.66 1.03
C LYS A 161 -29.74 3.04 1.59
N ASN A 162 -28.85 3.98 1.33
CA ASN A 162 -29.02 5.37 1.73
C ASN A 162 -28.87 6.26 0.48
N PRO A 163 -29.92 7.00 0.06
CA PRO A 163 -29.85 7.86 -1.12
C PRO A 163 -29.01 9.12 -0.91
N ASP A 164 -28.80 9.54 0.33
CA ASP A 164 -28.07 10.77 0.62
C ASP A 164 -26.57 10.59 0.35
N THR A 165 -26.05 11.50 -0.46
CA THR A 165 -24.63 11.59 -0.81
C THR A 165 -24.10 12.84 -0.12
N PHE A 166 -23.26 12.67 0.91
CA PHE A 166 -22.53 13.81 1.46
C PHE A 166 -21.05 13.62 1.20
N CYS A 167 -20.39 14.72 0.82
CA CYS A 167 -19.07 15.12 1.33
C CYS A 167 -18.66 16.46 0.72
N SER A 168 -18.27 17.40 1.57
CA SER A 168 -17.45 18.54 1.17
C SER A 168 -16.10 18.03 0.65
N LYS A 169 -15.68 18.48 -0.54
CA LYS A 169 -14.34 18.21 -1.05
C LYS A 169 -13.29 18.98 -0.24
N ILE A 170 -12.13 18.38 0.06
CA ILE A 170 -10.95 19.15 0.51
C ILE A 170 -10.55 20.01 -0.69
N LYS A 171 -10.67 21.33 -0.56
CA LYS A 171 -9.82 22.23 -1.34
C LYS A 171 -8.48 22.25 -0.62
N ILE A 172 -7.44 21.68 -1.24
CA ILE A 172 -6.07 21.97 -0.79
C ILE A 172 -5.90 23.47 -1.00
N THR A 173 -5.88 24.22 0.10
CA THR A 173 -5.91 25.69 0.07
C THR A 173 -4.57 26.27 -0.32
N ASP A 174 -3.48 25.51 -0.19
CA ASP A 174 -2.14 25.97 -0.55
C ASP A 174 -1.93 25.96 -2.08
N PRO A 175 -1.66 27.12 -2.70
CA PRO A 175 -1.39 27.25 -4.14
C PRO A 175 -0.18 26.45 -4.64
N LEU A 176 0.82 26.17 -3.78
CA LEU A 176 2.03 25.43 -4.14
C LEU A 176 1.76 23.93 -4.27
N PHE A 177 0.97 23.37 -3.35
CA PHE A 177 0.62 21.94 -3.38
C PHE A 177 -0.55 21.62 -4.31
N SER A 178 -1.33 22.62 -4.70
CA SER A 178 -2.41 22.48 -5.69
C SER A 178 -1.93 22.60 -7.14
N ASN A 179 -0.71 23.09 -7.40
CA ASN A 179 -0.15 23.23 -8.75
C ASN A 179 1.29 22.68 -8.84
N GLN A 180 1.43 21.52 -9.48
CA GLN A 180 2.71 20.85 -9.69
C GLN A 180 3.74 21.71 -10.44
N GLU A 181 3.32 22.54 -11.41
CA GLU A 181 4.25 23.41 -12.15
C GLU A 181 4.83 24.50 -11.26
N LYS A 182 4.03 25.06 -10.35
CA LYS A 182 4.51 26.04 -9.37
C LYS A 182 5.54 25.41 -8.44
N LEU A 183 5.29 24.19 -7.97
CA LEU A 183 6.23 23.47 -7.14
C LEU A 183 7.57 23.24 -7.87
N VAL A 184 7.54 22.78 -9.13
CA VAL A 184 8.75 22.59 -9.94
C VAL A 184 9.50 23.91 -10.14
N LYS A 185 8.79 25.00 -10.41
CA LYS A 185 9.40 26.34 -10.54
C LYS A 185 10.03 26.81 -9.23
N ALA A 186 9.37 26.60 -8.10
CA ALA A 186 9.88 26.97 -6.79
C ALA A 186 11.16 26.19 -6.45
N ILE A 187 11.18 24.86 -6.66
CA ILE A 187 12.36 24.02 -6.42
C ILE A 187 13.53 24.47 -7.32
N LYS A 188 13.27 24.77 -8.59
CA LYS A 188 14.31 25.27 -9.50
C LYS A 188 14.85 26.64 -9.07
N ALA A 189 13.97 27.53 -8.60
CA ALA A 189 14.36 28.86 -8.13
C ALA A 189 15.18 28.80 -6.83
N SER A 190 14.93 27.80 -5.98
CA SER A 190 15.64 27.65 -4.71
C SER A 190 16.99 26.95 -4.81
N ILE A 191 17.48 26.57 -6.00
CA ILE A 191 18.67 25.69 -6.13
C ILE A 191 19.94 26.20 -5.41
N ASN A 192 20.10 27.52 -5.31
CA ASN A 192 21.24 28.18 -4.63
C ASN A 192 20.87 28.73 -3.24
N ASP A 193 19.70 28.34 -2.71
CA ASP A 193 19.24 28.77 -1.40
C ASP A 193 19.97 27.98 -0.30
N LYS A 194 20.35 28.67 0.78
CA LYS A 194 21.06 28.09 1.93
C LYS A 194 20.30 26.97 2.63
N ILE A 195 18.98 26.92 2.46
CA ILE A 195 18.16 25.82 3.00
C ILE A 195 18.67 24.45 2.55
N TRP A 196 19.23 24.33 1.34
CA TRP A 196 19.77 23.05 0.87
C TRP A 196 21.06 22.65 1.58
N ASP A 197 21.91 23.63 1.91
CA ASP A 197 23.12 23.39 2.70
C ASP A 197 22.76 22.92 4.11
N GLU A 198 21.80 23.59 4.76
CA GLU A 198 21.31 23.22 6.10
C GLU A 198 20.70 21.80 6.12
N LEU A 199 19.90 21.46 5.11
CA LEU A 199 19.34 20.11 4.97
C LEU A 199 20.44 19.07 4.70
N ALA A 200 21.46 19.40 3.90
CA ALA A 200 22.58 18.51 3.60
C ALA A 200 23.42 18.21 4.84
N GLU A 201 23.65 19.18 5.73
CA GLU A 201 24.40 18.98 6.98
C GLU A 201 23.74 17.95 7.92
N THR A 202 22.41 17.86 7.90
CA THR A 202 21.66 16.86 8.69
C THR A 202 21.55 15.49 7.98
N CYS A 203 21.79 15.45 6.68
CA CYS A 203 21.58 14.26 5.86
C CYS A 203 22.74 13.27 5.99
N LEU A 204 22.45 12.07 6.51
CA LEU A 204 23.44 10.99 6.59
C LEU A 204 23.66 10.25 5.27
N GLY A 205 22.92 10.58 4.20
CA GLY A 205 22.99 9.85 2.92
C GLY A 205 22.51 8.39 3.01
N CYS A 206 21.80 8.00 4.07
CA CYS A 206 21.45 6.59 4.33
C CYS A 206 20.27 6.05 3.51
N GLY A 207 19.56 6.88 2.74
CA GLY A 207 18.45 6.46 1.89
C GLY A 207 17.16 6.09 2.62
N ILE A 208 17.06 6.23 3.95
CA ILE A 208 15.86 5.87 4.75
C ILE A 208 14.58 6.56 4.25
N CYS A 209 14.69 7.78 3.72
CA CYS A 209 13.60 8.52 3.11
C CYS A 209 12.90 7.71 1.99
N SER A 210 13.65 6.89 1.25
CA SER A 210 13.12 6.05 0.16
C SER A 210 12.34 4.84 0.69
N TYR A 211 12.69 4.34 1.87
CA TYR A 211 11.97 3.24 2.52
C TYR A 211 10.63 3.68 3.12
N VAL A 212 10.58 4.92 3.64
CA VAL A 212 9.35 5.48 4.23
C VAL A 212 8.46 6.21 3.21
N CYS A 213 9.01 6.60 2.07
CA CYS A 213 8.24 7.26 1.01
C CYS A 213 7.28 6.27 0.36
N PRO A 214 5.96 6.55 0.33
CA PRO A 214 4.96 5.68 -0.28
C PRO A 214 5.02 5.69 -1.81
N LEU A 215 5.78 6.61 -2.41
CA LEU A 215 5.93 6.76 -3.87
C LEU A 215 7.23 6.18 -4.42
N CYS A 216 8.24 5.91 -3.58
CA CYS A 216 9.50 5.33 -4.06
C CYS A 216 9.28 3.86 -4.45
N TYR A 217 9.64 3.52 -5.69
CA TYR A 217 9.41 2.21 -6.30
C TYR A 217 10.69 1.54 -6.85
N CYS A 218 11.85 2.18 -6.68
CA CYS A 218 13.13 1.62 -7.11
C CYS A 218 13.42 0.30 -6.38
N PHE A 219 14.05 -0.64 -7.08
CA PHE A 219 14.37 -1.95 -6.54
C PHE A 219 15.66 -2.50 -7.16
N SER A 220 16.34 -3.37 -6.43
CA SER A 220 17.41 -4.23 -6.93
C SER A 220 16.86 -5.62 -7.23
N LEU A 221 17.54 -6.34 -8.14
CA LEU A 221 17.27 -7.74 -8.43
C LEU A 221 18.48 -8.57 -8.03
N GLU A 222 18.26 -9.56 -7.17
CA GLU A 222 19.30 -10.44 -6.65
C GLU A 222 18.89 -11.90 -6.84
N ASP A 223 19.85 -12.76 -7.15
CA ASP A 223 19.67 -14.21 -7.14
C ASP A 223 20.18 -14.77 -5.81
N GLN A 224 19.30 -15.43 -5.05
CA GLN A 224 19.64 -16.06 -3.76
C GLN A 224 19.66 -17.58 -3.93
N ILE A 225 20.80 -18.19 -3.63
CA ILE A 225 20.97 -19.65 -3.70
C ILE A 225 20.36 -20.30 -2.45
N ASP A 226 19.61 -21.38 -2.66
CA ASP A 226 19.00 -22.16 -1.59
C ASP A 226 20.03 -23.13 -0.99
N LEU A 227 20.71 -22.69 0.07
CA LEU A 227 21.68 -23.51 0.80
C LEU A 227 21.02 -24.51 1.76
N ASP A 228 19.76 -24.31 2.11
CA ASP A 228 19.03 -25.10 3.10
C ASP A 228 18.28 -26.30 2.47
N ASN A 229 18.36 -26.47 1.15
CA ASN A 229 17.58 -27.46 0.37
C ASN A 229 16.08 -27.39 0.67
N LYS A 230 15.53 -26.17 0.79
CA LYS A 230 14.08 -25.95 1.00
C LYS A 230 13.27 -26.10 -0.29
N ILE A 231 13.91 -25.90 -1.44
CA ILE A 231 13.29 -25.89 -2.76
C ILE A 231 13.59 -27.19 -3.51
N CYS A 232 14.78 -27.76 -3.36
CA CYS A 232 15.18 -29.03 -3.99
C CYS A 232 15.41 -30.15 -2.97
N SER A 233 15.25 -31.41 -3.41
CA SER A 233 15.56 -32.60 -2.61
C SER A 233 17.03 -32.64 -2.21
N LYS A 234 17.35 -33.29 -1.08
CA LYS A 234 18.68 -33.37 -0.44
C LYS A 234 19.84 -33.76 -1.36
N ASP A 235 19.56 -34.38 -2.50
CA ASP A 235 20.56 -34.84 -3.46
C ASP A 235 21.05 -33.75 -4.43
N CYS A 236 20.54 -32.51 -4.35
CA CYS A 236 20.89 -31.43 -5.27
C CYS A 236 21.20 -30.11 -4.55
N GLN A 237 22.45 -29.97 -4.12
CA GLN A 237 22.86 -28.93 -3.16
C GLN A 237 23.25 -27.57 -3.78
N PHE A 238 23.19 -27.42 -5.12
CA PHE A 238 23.60 -26.19 -5.83
C PHE A 238 22.76 -25.85 -7.06
N CYS A 239 21.59 -26.47 -7.17
CA CYS A 239 20.75 -26.30 -8.35
C CYS A 239 19.54 -25.40 -8.12
N SER A 240 19.26 -24.99 -6.89
CA SER A 240 18.05 -24.24 -6.57
C SER A 240 18.33 -22.87 -5.96
N GLY A 241 17.43 -21.94 -6.24
CA GLY A 241 17.48 -20.59 -5.70
C GLY A 241 16.22 -19.80 -6.04
N SER A 242 16.27 -18.50 -5.78
CA SER A 242 15.16 -17.58 -5.97
C SER A 242 15.66 -16.27 -6.59
N ARG A 243 14.95 -15.78 -7.61
CA ARG A 243 15.08 -14.41 -8.09
C ARG A 243 14.29 -13.51 -7.14
N VAL A 244 14.96 -12.58 -6.49
CA VAL A 244 14.39 -11.72 -5.46
C VAL A 244 14.45 -10.27 -5.89
N ARG A 245 13.34 -9.56 -5.73
CA ARG A 245 13.23 -8.11 -5.85
C ARG A 245 13.30 -7.50 -4.46
N LYS A 246 14.25 -6.60 -4.22
CA LYS A 246 14.40 -5.88 -2.94
C LYS A 246 14.23 -4.39 -3.11
N TRP A 247 13.65 -3.71 -2.12
CA TRP A 247 13.59 -2.25 -2.14
C TRP A 247 14.99 -1.66 -2.15
N ASP A 248 15.18 -0.69 -3.04
CA ASP A 248 16.41 0.06 -3.19
C ASP A 248 16.07 1.50 -3.58
N SER A 249 17.08 2.36 -3.72
CA SER A 249 16.89 3.76 -4.05
C SER A 249 17.82 4.21 -5.16
N CYS A 250 17.26 4.81 -6.21
CA CYS A 250 18.03 5.40 -7.31
C CYS A 250 18.97 6.53 -6.89
N MET A 251 18.85 7.03 -5.65
CA MET A 251 19.74 8.04 -5.09
C MET A 251 20.97 7.44 -4.39
N LEU A 252 21.02 6.11 -4.21
CA LEU A 252 22.17 5.43 -3.60
C LEU A 252 23.25 5.11 -4.63
N PRO A 253 24.55 5.29 -4.32
CA PRO A 253 25.65 5.10 -5.27
C PRO A 253 25.70 3.73 -5.95
N HIS A 254 25.24 2.68 -5.27
CA HIS A 254 25.30 1.30 -5.76
C HIS A 254 24.12 0.89 -6.63
N PHE A 255 23.04 1.69 -6.71
CA PHE A 255 21.79 1.30 -7.36
C PHE A 255 21.94 0.95 -8.85
N SER A 256 22.82 1.64 -9.56
CA SER A 256 23.07 1.44 -10.99
C SER A 256 24.43 0.84 -11.29
N GLN A 257 25.16 0.37 -10.27
CA GLN A 257 26.41 -0.34 -10.47
C GLN A 257 26.09 -1.76 -10.96
N VAL A 258 26.21 -1.96 -12.27
CA VAL A 258 26.21 -3.29 -12.88
C VAL A 258 27.61 -3.87 -12.63
N ALA A 259 27.68 -5.02 -11.97
CA ALA A 259 28.91 -5.79 -11.79
C ALA A 259 29.42 -6.35 -13.13
#